data_AF-A0A853FC64-F1
#
_entry.id   AF-A0A853FC64-F1
#
_cell.length_a   1.000
_cell.length_b   1.000
_cell.length_c   1.000
_cell.angle_alpha   90.00
_cell.angle_beta   90.00
_cell.angle_gamma   90.00
#
_symmetry.space_group_name_H-M   'P 1'
#
loop_
_entity.id
_entity.type
_entity.pdbx_description
1 polymer ?
#
loop_
_entity_poly.entity_id
_entity_poly.type
_entity_poly.pdbx_seq_one_letter_code
_entity_poly.pdbx_strand_id
1 'polypeptide(L)'
;MLDIKPIRLQRHLMLITLAGLCTACATGGGSFDRHALPSPIVINTWDTGPSEQDHVLEGVLQPPPSAHPEYGFTAAEPYIIRTSNAAQPVDPDRATADQDDQFDTTLYHRHPDTVSDTHPASERISINPETWRAKPGIQDYTSYLEGDNDGQYLLLADASNVLKTATFTYTRLGMVQLAPENRYDPSLSNIFYKGSLRPEAIPVSGRATYEGYWERALATLANDYVNGYRGNTLTVSKASFEVDFSTRKLSGTLDGRNGERRQGYTIQADITGADFLGVATPLEYSNVQEDAVLSGSFFGPQAAELAGRLVGIHRNAVGVFAARQTSASNIVEGEASSLAIGLHADASATEAPTSVFQDARTLAYSGNIHVLRFNGTDIDLRQLSTDQGLSCCVEPQFQFIQIGALPVDSDGQKSEKVMYFTQGTLTPLADMPASGQASYRGRWLAFGRAPKGQAYIASTEHAARFTADFDARTLTGTLQGPSGADLIDVRANIQGNRFNGTTHILSRLSSDSQGINIASDAVIRGSGQLSGAFHGPGANELAGHFINEDKRFGGVFGAKQRIPLKTAAEGRHP
;
A
#
# COMPACT_ATOMS: atom_id res chain seq x y z
N MET A 1 -49.62 11.30 -35.02
CA MET A 1 -49.71 10.49 -36.25
C MET A 1 -48.96 11.23 -37.35
N LEU A 2 -47.84 10.65 -37.77
CA LEU A 2 -47.05 10.76 -39.02
C LEU A 2 -46.87 12.12 -39.73
N ASP A 3 -45.75 12.50 -40.36
CA ASP A 3 -44.27 12.42 -40.19
C ASP A 3 -43.66 12.91 -41.55
N ILE A 4 -42.37 13.30 -41.53
CA ILE A 4 -41.37 13.34 -42.62
C ILE A 4 -41.18 14.62 -43.50
N LYS A 5 -40.22 15.48 -43.07
CA LYS A 5 -38.89 15.91 -43.67
C LYS A 5 -38.66 16.00 -45.22
N PRO A 6 -37.52 16.58 -45.72
CA PRO A 6 -36.88 17.91 -45.51
C PRO A 6 -36.31 18.53 -46.84
N ILE A 7 -35.69 19.74 -46.82
CA ILE A 7 -34.89 20.28 -47.97
C ILE A 7 -33.57 20.91 -47.47
N ARG A 8 -32.46 20.63 -48.17
CA ARG A 8 -31.11 21.20 -47.98
C ARG A 8 -30.78 22.10 -49.19
N LEU A 9 -30.23 23.29 -48.96
CA LEU A 9 -29.69 24.18 -50.00
C LEU A 9 -28.28 24.68 -49.61
N GLN A 10 -27.34 24.56 -50.56
CA GLN A 10 -26.02 25.23 -50.55
C GLN A 10 -26.15 26.67 -51.05
N ARG A 11 -25.26 27.58 -50.60
CA ARG A 11 -24.47 28.47 -51.49
C ARG A 11 -23.43 29.34 -50.75
N HIS A 12 -22.34 29.57 -51.47
CA HIS A 12 -21.18 30.45 -51.20
C HIS A 12 -21.53 31.92 -50.94
N LEU A 13 -20.62 32.65 -50.24
CA LEU A 13 -20.04 33.90 -50.76
C LEU A 13 -18.74 34.30 -50.03
N MET A 14 -17.95 35.11 -50.74
CA MET A 14 -16.54 35.46 -50.59
C MET A 14 -16.40 36.99 -50.33
N LEU A 15 -15.16 37.47 -50.07
CA LEU A 15 -14.66 38.87 -50.04
C LEU A 15 -14.87 39.64 -48.69
N ILE A 16 -13.96 40.48 -48.14
CA ILE A 16 -12.77 41.18 -48.65
C ILE A 16 -11.89 41.70 -47.48
N THR A 17 -10.63 42.00 -47.84
CA THR A 17 -9.42 42.55 -47.19
C THR A 17 -9.50 43.85 -46.36
N LEU A 18 -8.57 44.04 -45.38
CA LEU A 18 -7.44 45.02 -45.30
C LEU A 18 -6.93 45.13 -43.82
N ALA A 19 -5.71 44.69 -43.50
CA ALA A 19 -4.47 45.46 -43.30
C ALA A 19 -4.35 46.32 -42.01
N GLY A 20 -3.31 46.04 -41.22
CA GLY A 20 -2.80 46.88 -40.12
C GLY A 20 -1.43 46.39 -39.63
N LEU A 21 -0.40 47.21 -39.82
CA LEU A 21 1.04 46.97 -39.70
C LEU A 21 1.60 46.88 -38.26
N CYS A 22 2.91 46.53 -38.21
CA CYS A 22 3.95 46.71 -37.16
C CYS A 22 4.27 45.44 -36.36
N THR A 23 5.52 45.01 -36.15
CA THR A 23 6.86 45.60 -36.32
C THR A 23 7.92 44.49 -36.29
N ALA A 24 9.09 44.77 -36.86
CA ALA A 24 10.25 43.90 -37.05
C ALA A 24 10.78 43.16 -35.81
N CYS A 25 11.41 41.99 -36.02
CA CYS A 25 12.83 41.77 -35.70
C CYS A 25 13.36 40.39 -36.15
N ALA A 26 14.54 40.45 -36.79
CA ALA A 26 15.64 39.49 -36.77
C ALA A 26 15.44 38.05 -37.28
N THR A 27 15.67 37.87 -38.58
CA THR A 27 16.27 36.63 -39.11
C THR A 27 17.78 36.66 -38.85
N GLY A 28 18.23 35.88 -37.86
CA GLY A 28 19.64 35.55 -37.63
C GLY A 28 19.81 34.03 -37.71
N GLY A 29 20.62 33.57 -38.66
CA GLY A 29 20.93 32.15 -38.85
C GLY A 29 21.75 31.57 -37.69
N GLY A 30 21.54 30.29 -37.43
CA GLY A 30 22.34 29.49 -36.50
C GLY A 30 22.31 28.02 -36.95
N SER A 31 23.50 27.49 -37.17
CA SER A 31 23.83 26.10 -37.54
C SER A 31 23.07 25.07 -36.71
N PHE A 32 22.56 24.01 -37.35
CA PHE A 32 22.24 22.77 -36.65
C PHE A 32 23.55 22.05 -36.33
N ASP A 33 24.25 22.53 -35.30
CA ASP A 33 25.30 21.77 -34.66
C ASP A 33 24.64 20.66 -33.84
N ARG A 34 24.87 19.41 -34.24
CA ARG A 34 24.69 18.28 -33.33
C ARG A 34 25.62 18.52 -32.16
N HIS A 35 25.07 18.83 -30.99
CA HIS A 35 25.82 18.74 -29.75
C HIS A 35 26.33 17.29 -29.63
N ALA A 36 27.63 17.12 -29.88
CA ALA A 36 28.34 15.93 -29.47
C ALA A 36 28.16 15.78 -27.96
N LEU A 37 27.69 14.60 -27.54
CA LEU A 37 27.76 14.19 -26.14
C LEU A 37 29.17 14.50 -25.62
N PRO A 38 29.33 15.11 -24.43
CA PRO A 38 30.65 15.27 -23.85
C PRO A 38 31.29 13.89 -23.76
N SER A 39 32.54 13.79 -24.19
CA SER A 39 33.31 12.56 -24.05
C SER A 39 33.25 12.11 -22.58
N PRO A 40 33.05 10.81 -22.30
CA PRO A 40 33.02 10.34 -20.92
C PRO A 40 34.32 10.74 -20.25
N ILE A 41 34.20 11.48 -19.15
CA ILE A 41 35.33 11.84 -18.29
C ILE A 41 35.92 10.51 -17.81
N VAL A 42 37.14 10.20 -18.24
CA VAL A 42 37.89 9.07 -17.71
C VAL A 42 38.39 9.46 -16.33
N ILE A 43 37.65 9.09 -15.29
CA ILE A 43 38.15 9.10 -13.92
C ILE A 43 38.75 7.70 -13.69
N ASN A 44 40.08 7.61 -13.83
CA ASN A 44 40.83 6.46 -13.35
C ASN A 44 40.92 6.57 -11.82
N THR A 45 40.17 5.75 -11.09
CA THR A 45 40.38 5.57 -9.65
C THR A 45 40.39 4.08 -9.32
N TRP A 46 41.59 3.49 -9.45
CA TRP A 46 41.92 2.19 -8.86
C TRP A 46 42.98 2.31 -7.76
N ASP A 47 43.21 3.51 -7.23
CA ASP A 47 44.01 3.69 -6.00
C ASP A 47 43.66 5.05 -5.36
N THR A 48 42.69 5.08 -4.44
CA THR A 48 42.62 5.99 -3.27
C THR A 48 41.35 5.69 -2.45
N GLY A 49 41.47 5.64 -1.13
CA GLY A 49 40.42 5.26 -0.16
C GLY A 49 39.26 6.27 0.00
N PRO A 50 38.31 5.97 0.92
CA PRO A 50 36.99 6.61 0.94
C PRO A 50 36.98 7.89 1.79
N SER A 51 36.96 9.04 1.15
CA SER A 51 36.34 10.27 1.68
C SER A 51 36.31 11.33 0.59
N GLU A 52 35.19 12.06 0.49
CA GLU A 52 34.97 13.26 -0.36
C GLU A 52 34.41 13.08 -1.78
N GLN A 53 33.51 12.13 -2.04
CA GLN A 53 32.67 12.19 -3.26
C GLN A 53 31.15 12.14 -3.03
N ASP A 54 30.66 11.97 -1.80
CA ASP A 54 29.21 11.84 -1.54
C ASP A 54 28.44 13.18 -1.41
N HIS A 55 29.09 14.35 -1.44
CA HIS A 55 28.42 15.62 -1.12
C HIS A 55 27.86 16.43 -2.30
N VAL A 56 27.83 15.92 -3.53
CA VAL A 56 27.35 16.70 -4.69
C VAL A 56 26.09 16.14 -5.36
N LEU A 57 25.53 15.00 -4.91
CA LEU A 57 24.24 14.48 -5.44
C LEU A 57 23.07 14.47 -4.44
N GLU A 58 23.26 14.80 -3.16
CA GLU A 58 22.18 14.75 -2.15
C GLU A 58 21.21 15.95 -2.19
N GLY A 59 21.50 16.99 -2.99
CA GLY A 59 20.76 18.26 -2.95
C GLY A 59 19.55 18.41 -3.90
N VAL A 60 19.26 17.44 -4.77
CA VAL A 60 18.28 17.65 -5.87
C VAL A 60 17.15 16.59 -5.92
N LEU A 61 17.19 15.53 -5.10
CA LEU A 61 16.22 14.42 -5.18
C LEU A 61 15.59 14.05 -3.83
N GLN A 62 15.21 15.05 -3.02
CA GLN A 62 14.33 14.80 -1.88
C GLN A 62 12.88 15.07 -2.29
N PRO A 63 12.00 14.03 -2.34
CA PRO A 63 10.57 14.29 -2.35
C PRO A 63 10.17 14.98 -1.03
N PRO A 64 9.24 15.95 -1.07
CA PRO A 64 8.87 16.72 0.11
C PRO A 64 8.22 15.81 1.17
N PRO A 65 8.39 16.13 2.47
CA PRO A 65 7.84 15.34 3.55
C PRO A 65 6.34 15.63 3.68
N SER A 66 5.49 14.64 3.47
CA SER A 66 4.09 14.73 3.90
C SER A 66 3.58 13.40 4.43
N ALA A 67 3.42 13.37 5.76
CA ALA A 67 2.47 12.64 6.59
C ALA A 67 2.27 11.13 6.36
N HIS A 68 2.38 10.36 7.44
CA HIS A 68 2.13 8.92 7.48
C HIS A 68 0.83 8.52 6.76
N PRO A 69 0.84 7.46 5.91
CA PRO A 69 -0.34 6.99 5.21
C PRO A 69 -1.38 6.47 6.20
N GLU A 70 -2.62 6.93 6.06
CA GLU A 70 -3.75 6.45 6.84
C GLU A 70 -4.32 5.19 6.20
N TYR A 71 -4.33 4.09 6.95
CA TYR A 71 -4.87 2.79 6.51
C TYR A 71 -6.27 2.53 7.07
N GLY A 72 -6.70 3.28 8.09
CA GLY A 72 -8.03 3.18 8.63
C GLY A 72 -8.36 4.37 9.50
N PHE A 73 -9.59 4.38 10.00
CA PHE A 73 -10.03 5.36 10.96
C PHE A 73 -11.14 4.74 11.80
N THR A 74 -11.18 5.07 13.09
CA THR A 74 -12.29 4.71 13.97
C THR A 74 -12.79 5.96 14.69
N ALA A 75 -14.11 6.09 14.83
CA ALA A 75 -14.71 7.06 15.71
C ALA A 75 -15.83 6.45 16.56
N ALA A 76 -15.85 6.76 17.85
CA ALA A 76 -16.95 6.38 18.74
C ALA A 76 -18.12 7.34 18.62
N GLU A 77 -19.33 6.81 18.68
CA GLU A 77 -20.54 7.62 18.80
C GLU A 77 -20.58 8.39 20.13
N PRO A 78 -21.05 9.66 20.14
CA PRO A 78 -21.13 10.45 21.35
C PRO A 78 -22.23 9.95 22.28
N TYR A 79 -21.90 9.86 23.56
CA TYR A 79 -22.82 9.43 24.62
C TYR A 79 -23.37 10.62 25.42
N ILE A 80 -24.65 10.55 25.82
CA ILE A 80 -25.28 11.54 26.69
C ILE A 80 -25.24 11.06 28.14
N ILE A 81 -24.56 11.81 29.01
CA ILE A 81 -24.74 11.70 30.46
C ILE A 81 -26.16 12.22 30.79
N ARG A 82 -26.98 11.41 31.48
CA ARG A 82 -28.42 11.63 31.80
C ARG A 82 -28.79 13.00 32.40
N THR A 83 -27.81 13.84 32.78
CA THR A 83 -27.98 15.12 33.44
C THR A 83 -27.81 16.34 32.53
N SER A 84 -27.44 16.18 31.25
CA SER A 84 -27.19 17.29 30.31
C SER A 84 -28.30 17.45 29.27
N ASN A 85 -28.78 18.69 29.11
CA ASN A 85 -29.75 19.07 28.08
C ASN A 85 -29.11 19.60 26.78
N ALA A 86 -27.77 19.64 26.68
CA ALA A 86 -27.05 20.19 25.54
C ALA A 86 -26.59 19.10 24.56
N ALA A 87 -26.70 19.37 23.26
CA ALA A 87 -26.13 18.53 22.20
C ALA A 87 -24.64 18.28 22.45
N GLN A 88 -24.19 17.03 22.36
CA GLN A 88 -22.78 16.66 22.53
C GLN A 88 -22.15 16.37 21.16
N PRO A 89 -21.10 17.12 20.74
CA PRO A 89 -20.37 16.81 19.52
C PRO A 89 -19.63 15.47 19.65
N VAL A 90 -19.18 14.92 18.52
CA VAL A 90 -18.30 13.76 18.54
C VAL A 90 -16.98 14.13 19.24
N ASP A 91 -16.59 13.31 20.22
CA ASP A 91 -15.41 13.51 21.05
C ASP A 91 -14.13 13.32 20.22
N PRO A 92 -13.27 14.35 20.06
CA PRO A 92 -12.04 14.23 19.30
C PRO A 92 -11.06 13.21 19.90
N ASP A 93 -11.11 12.95 21.20
CA ASP A 93 -10.25 11.97 21.86
C ASP A 93 -10.70 10.51 21.59
N ARG A 94 -11.83 10.34 20.89
CA ARG A 94 -12.40 9.05 20.49
C ARG A 94 -12.56 8.92 18.99
N ALA A 95 -11.69 9.61 18.25
CA ALA A 95 -11.62 9.61 16.81
C ALA A 95 -10.16 9.48 16.38
N THR A 96 -9.74 8.30 15.94
CA THR A 96 -8.33 7.96 15.73
C THR A 96 -8.11 7.44 14.31
N ALA A 97 -7.13 8.02 13.62
CA ALA A 97 -6.58 7.46 12.39
C ALA A 97 -5.74 6.22 12.73
N ASP A 98 -6.02 5.10 12.05
CA ASP A 98 -5.28 3.86 12.16
C ASP A 98 -4.21 3.80 11.06
N GLN A 99 -2.95 3.74 11.46
CA GLN A 99 -1.79 3.65 10.56
C GLN A 99 -1.33 2.21 10.33
N ASP A 100 -1.93 1.25 11.04
CA ASP A 100 -1.67 -0.18 10.90
C ASP A 100 -2.30 -0.70 9.59
N ASP A 101 -1.67 -1.63 8.88
CA ASP A 101 -2.19 -2.24 7.66
C ASP A 101 -2.93 -3.58 7.91
N GLN A 102 -3.03 -4.01 9.18
CA GLN A 102 -3.76 -5.22 9.59
C GLN A 102 -5.24 -5.13 9.23
N PHE A 103 -5.60 -5.67 8.08
CA PHE A 103 -6.94 -5.56 7.50
C PHE A 103 -8.08 -6.04 8.42
N ASP A 104 -7.79 -7.07 9.22
CA ASP A 104 -8.76 -7.77 10.06
C ASP A 104 -8.88 -7.21 11.47
N THR A 105 -8.22 -6.09 11.76
CA THR A 105 -8.31 -5.44 13.07
C THR A 105 -8.60 -3.95 12.96
N THR A 106 -9.21 -3.40 14.01
CA THR A 106 -9.40 -1.95 14.17
C THR A 106 -9.19 -1.55 15.62
N LEU A 107 -8.85 -0.29 15.85
CA LEU A 107 -8.92 0.30 17.18
C LEU A 107 -10.38 0.42 17.62
N TYR A 108 -10.65 0.23 18.91
CA TYR A 108 -11.97 0.34 19.51
C TYR A 108 -11.89 1.19 20.77
N HIS A 109 -12.69 2.25 20.83
CA HIS A 109 -12.77 3.11 22.00
C HIS A 109 -13.87 2.60 22.94
N ARG A 110 -13.46 2.22 24.16
CA ARG A 110 -14.37 1.77 25.23
C ARG A 110 -15.06 2.94 25.94
N HIS A 111 -16.11 2.60 26.69
CA HIS A 111 -16.71 3.51 27.64
C HIS A 111 -15.70 3.83 28.77
N PRO A 112 -15.57 5.10 29.21
CA PRO A 112 -14.68 5.46 30.31
C PRO A 112 -15.21 4.87 31.61
N ASP A 113 -14.34 4.26 32.41
CA ASP A 113 -14.74 3.63 33.68
C ASP A 113 -15.17 4.68 34.73
N THR A 114 -14.74 5.94 34.57
CA THR A 114 -15.11 7.05 35.47
C THR A 114 -15.27 8.39 34.73
N VAL A 115 -16.05 9.33 35.31
CA VAL A 115 -16.24 10.70 34.80
C VAL A 115 -14.92 11.51 34.76
N SER A 116 -13.90 11.07 35.49
CA SER A 116 -12.56 11.67 35.54
C SER A 116 -11.57 11.08 34.53
N ASP A 117 -11.96 10.03 33.80
CA ASP A 117 -11.08 9.39 32.84
C ASP A 117 -11.01 10.22 31.55
N THR A 118 -9.90 10.91 31.39
CA THR A 118 -9.67 11.87 30.29
C THR A 118 -9.06 11.23 29.06
N HIS A 119 -8.70 9.94 29.10
CA HIS A 119 -8.07 9.23 28.00
C HIS A 119 -8.64 7.80 27.91
N PRO A 120 -9.77 7.58 27.21
CA PRO A 120 -10.33 6.25 27.13
C PRO A 120 -9.32 5.30 26.46
N ALA A 121 -9.01 4.20 27.12
CA ALA A 121 -8.16 3.16 26.55
C ALA A 121 -8.76 2.66 25.22
N SER A 122 -8.00 2.79 24.13
CA SER A 122 -8.31 2.12 22.87
C SER A 122 -7.67 0.74 22.87
N GLU A 123 -8.44 -0.28 22.52
CA GLU A 123 -7.90 -1.64 22.29
C GLU A 123 -8.03 -2.02 20.82
N ARG A 124 -7.19 -2.95 20.36
CA ARG A 124 -7.30 -3.48 19.00
C ARG A 124 -8.18 -4.73 19.03
N ILE A 125 -9.22 -4.74 18.21
CA ILE A 125 -10.21 -5.83 18.15
C ILE A 125 -10.30 -6.43 16.75
N SER A 126 -10.74 -7.69 16.67
CA SER A 126 -10.99 -8.36 15.39
C SER A 126 -12.29 -7.84 14.77
N ILE A 127 -12.18 -7.42 13.51
CA ILE A 127 -13.31 -7.12 12.61
C ILE A 127 -13.44 -8.15 11.50
N ASN A 128 -12.73 -9.29 11.61
CA ASN A 128 -12.89 -10.42 10.69
C ASN A 128 -14.25 -11.10 10.94
N PRO A 129 -15.17 -11.09 9.96
CA PRO A 129 -16.47 -11.74 10.07
C PRO A 129 -16.44 -13.20 10.55
N GLU A 130 -15.44 -13.98 10.14
CA GLU A 130 -15.34 -15.40 10.45
C GLU A 130 -15.07 -15.66 11.94
N THR A 131 -14.51 -14.67 12.64
CA THR A 131 -14.24 -14.78 14.08
C THR A 131 -15.48 -14.49 14.93
N TRP A 132 -16.53 -13.92 14.34
CA TRP A 132 -17.77 -13.57 15.00
C TRP A 132 -18.81 -14.69 14.77
N ARG A 133 -19.41 -15.21 15.85
CA ARG A 133 -20.41 -16.30 15.77
C ARG A 133 -21.82 -15.74 15.88
N ALA A 134 -22.69 -16.08 14.93
CA ALA A 134 -24.12 -15.85 15.08
C ALA A 134 -24.71 -16.74 16.18
N LYS A 135 -25.54 -16.17 17.07
CA LYS A 135 -26.23 -16.94 18.10
C LYS A 135 -27.27 -17.91 17.51
N PRO A 136 -27.33 -19.18 17.97
CA PRO A 136 -28.44 -20.08 17.64
C PRO A 136 -29.77 -19.51 18.13
N GLY A 137 -30.75 -19.33 17.24
CA GLY A 137 -32.09 -18.84 17.58
C GLY A 137 -32.24 -17.31 17.68
N ILE A 138 -31.17 -16.54 17.48
CA ILE A 138 -31.32 -15.14 17.04
C ILE A 138 -31.66 -15.22 15.55
N GLN A 139 -32.74 -14.54 15.15
CA GLN A 139 -33.11 -14.43 13.74
C GLN A 139 -31.88 -13.92 12.99
N ASP A 140 -31.39 -14.71 12.04
CA ASP A 140 -30.29 -14.28 11.18
C ASP A 140 -30.80 -13.03 10.45
N TYR A 141 -30.37 -11.85 10.91
CA TYR A 141 -30.62 -10.60 10.22
C TYR A 141 -29.62 -10.44 9.06
N THR A 142 -29.16 -11.55 8.44
CA THR A 142 -28.97 -11.60 6.98
C THR A 142 -30.27 -11.32 6.21
N SER A 143 -31.33 -10.84 6.87
CA SER A 143 -32.18 -9.83 6.28
C SER A 143 -31.32 -8.64 5.84
N TYR A 144 -30.85 -8.73 4.59
CA TYR A 144 -30.81 -7.63 3.63
C TYR A 144 -31.50 -6.42 4.25
N LEU A 145 -30.74 -5.41 4.68
CA LEU A 145 -31.32 -4.15 5.09
C LEU A 145 -32.26 -3.77 3.94
N GLU A 146 -33.59 -3.81 4.18
CA GLU A 146 -34.57 -3.70 3.09
C GLU A 146 -34.31 -2.38 2.35
N GLY A 147 -33.72 -2.48 1.15
CA GLY A 147 -33.17 -1.35 0.40
C GLY A 147 -31.79 -1.56 -0.22
N ASP A 148 -31.03 -2.56 0.23
CA ASP A 148 -29.68 -2.87 -0.26
C ASP A 148 -29.58 -4.31 -0.80
N ASN A 149 -30.14 -4.53 -2.00
CA ASN A 149 -30.30 -5.83 -2.64
C ASN A 149 -28.99 -6.48 -3.15
N ASP A 150 -27.82 -5.89 -2.89
CA ASP A 150 -26.55 -6.34 -3.45
C ASP A 150 -25.75 -7.29 -2.53
N GLY A 151 -26.28 -7.60 -1.33
CA GLY A 151 -25.73 -8.67 -0.47
C GLY A 151 -24.34 -8.40 0.11
N GLN A 152 -23.92 -7.14 0.23
CA GLN A 152 -22.54 -6.79 0.61
C GLN A 152 -22.35 -6.37 2.07
N TYR A 153 -23.43 -6.23 2.84
CA TYR A 153 -23.38 -5.94 4.28
C TYR A 153 -23.69 -7.17 5.10
N LEU A 154 -22.85 -7.44 6.10
CA LEU A 154 -23.03 -8.51 7.08
C LEU A 154 -23.24 -7.92 8.46
N LEU A 155 -24.28 -8.38 9.17
CA LEU A 155 -24.54 -8.07 10.56
C LEU A 155 -24.41 -9.34 11.41
N LEU A 156 -23.44 -9.37 12.33
CA LEU A 156 -23.21 -10.47 13.25
C LEU A 156 -23.46 -10.02 14.69
N ALA A 157 -24.20 -10.82 15.46
CA ALA A 157 -24.49 -10.54 16.86
C ALA A 157 -24.25 -11.77 17.75
N ASP A 158 -23.44 -11.60 18.79
CA ASP A 158 -23.21 -12.58 19.86
C ASP A 158 -23.41 -11.94 21.22
N ALA A 159 -24.11 -12.61 22.15
CA ALA A 159 -24.32 -12.25 23.55
C ALA A 159 -24.90 -10.86 23.82
N SER A 160 -24.19 -9.80 23.45
CA SER A 160 -24.51 -8.36 23.46
C SER A 160 -23.57 -7.52 22.55
N ASN A 161 -22.72 -8.16 21.74
CA ASN A 161 -21.81 -7.56 20.75
C ASN A 161 -22.48 -7.53 19.37
N VAL A 162 -22.16 -6.52 18.57
CA VAL A 162 -22.65 -6.34 17.20
C VAL A 162 -21.51 -5.93 16.28
N LEU A 163 -21.37 -6.60 15.14
CA LEU A 163 -20.51 -6.18 14.03
C LEU A 163 -21.38 -6.02 12.78
N LYS A 164 -21.47 -4.79 12.27
CA LYS A 164 -22.00 -4.48 10.93
C LYS A 164 -20.81 -4.17 10.04
N THR A 165 -20.66 -4.85 8.91
CA THR A 165 -19.50 -4.64 8.04
C THR A 165 -19.82 -4.85 6.57
N ALA A 166 -19.29 -3.99 5.70
CA ALA A 166 -19.18 -4.22 4.27
C ALA A 166 -17.71 -4.45 3.94
N THR A 167 -17.43 -5.60 3.31
CA THR A 167 -16.07 -6.01 2.98
C THR A 167 -15.90 -6.08 1.47
N PHE A 168 -14.94 -5.30 0.98
CA PHE A 168 -14.39 -5.39 -0.36
C PHE A 168 -13.04 -6.14 -0.32
N THR A 169 -12.32 -6.21 -1.44
CA THR A 169 -11.05 -6.95 -1.50
C THR A 169 -9.93 -6.26 -0.73
N TYR A 170 -9.83 -4.93 -0.83
CA TYR A 170 -8.75 -4.14 -0.23
C TYR A 170 -9.21 -3.16 0.84
N THR A 171 -10.53 -2.96 0.96
CA THR A 171 -11.17 -2.04 1.89
C THR A 171 -12.31 -2.71 2.64
N ARG A 172 -12.56 -2.22 3.85
CA ARG A 172 -13.65 -2.65 4.71
C ARG A 172 -14.19 -1.42 5.43
N LEU A 173 -15.49 -1.34 5.60
CA LEU A 173 -16.08 -0.36 6.51
C LEU A 173 -17.13 -1.02 7.39
N GLY A 174 -17.47 -0.35 8.48
CA GLY A 174 -18.58 -0.82 9.30
C GLY A 174 -18.75 -0.08 10.61
N MET A 175 -19.46 -0.76 11.49
CA MET A 175 -19.71 -0.38 12.85
C MET A 175 -19.53 -1.59 13.74
N VAL A 176 -18.85 -1.41 14.87
CA VAL A 176 -18.65 -2.43 15.89
C VAL A 176 -19.12 -1.89 17.24
N GLN A 177 -19.80 -2.74 17.99
CA GLN A 177 -20.29 -2.45 19.32
C GLN A 177 -20.02 -3.66 20.20
N LEU A 178 -19.33 -3.45 21.31
CA LEU A 178 -19.06 -4.48 22.29
C LEU A 178 -19.95 -4.30 23.53
N ALA A 179 -20.32 -5.43 24.11
CA ALA A 179 -20.99 -5.51 25.38
C ALA A 179 -20.12 -4.83 26.45
N PRO A 180 -20.71 -4.01 27.32
CA PRO A 180 -19.96 -3.41 28.40
C PRO A 180 -19.52 -4.47 29.41
N GLU A 181 -18.37 -4.27 30.06
CA GLU A 181 -17.90 -5.17 31.13
C GLU A 181 -18.87 -5.17 32.32
N ASN A 182 -19.41 -4.00 32.65
CA ASN A 182 -20.49 -3.84 33.61
C ASN A 182 -21.81 -3.63 32.88
N ARG A 183 -22.80 -4.49 33.16
CA ARG A 183 -24.13 -4.46 32.52
C ARG A 183 -24.91 -3.14 32.68
N TYR A 184 -24.48 -2.25 33.57
CA TYR A 184 -25.09 -0.94 33.79
C TYR A 184 -24.44 0.17 32.96
N ASP A 185 -23.29 -0.10 32.34
CA ASP A 185 -22.62 0.86 31.46
C ASP A 185 -23.25 0.80 30.07
N PRO A 186 -23.26 1.92 29.34
CA PRO A 186 -23.73 1.93 27.96
C PRO A 186 -22.67 1.32 27.04
N SER A 187 -23.09 0.52 26.06
CA SER A 187 -22.20 0.10 24.96
C SER A 187 -22.03 1.21 23.94
N LEU A 188 -20.79 1.46 23.51
CA LEU A 188 -20.46 2.47 22.50
C LEU A 188 -20.30 1.84 21.13
N SER A 189 -21.06 2.34 20.15
CA SER A 189 -20.82 2.01 18.76
C SER A 189 -19.60 2.77 18.25
N ASN A 190 -18.71 2.06 17.58
CA ASN A 190 -17.54 2.61 16.92
C ASN A 190 -17.70 2.38 15.42
N ILE A 191 -17.75 3.45 14.63
CA ILE A 191 -17.68 3.36 13.17
C ILE A 191 -16.24 3.24 12.74
N PHE A 192 -15.97 2.49 11.67
CA PHE A 192 -14.62 2.31 11.15
C PHE A 192 -14.57 2.19 9.63
N TYR A 193 -13.42 2.56 9.06
CA TYR A 193 -12.95 1.99 7.80
C TYR A 193 -11.54 1.43 7.96
N LYS A 194 -11.19 0.50 7.08
CA LYS A 194 -9.88 -0.15 7.03
C LYS A 194 -9.49 -0.46 5.60
N GLY A 195 -8.22 -0.34 5.27
CA GLY A 195 -7.61 -0.73 4.01
C GLY A 195 -6.34 -1.56 4.24
N SER A 196 -5.97 -2.40 3.27
CA SER A 196 -4.87 -3.37 3.41
C SER A 196 -3.76 -3.25 2.37
N LEU A 197 -4.02 -2.58 1.23
CA LEU A 197 -3.05 -2.45 0.15
C LEU A 197 -3.14 -1.07 -0.48
N ARG A 198 -2.12 -0.24 -0.30
CA ARG A 198 -2.01 1.03 -1.01
C ARG A 198 -1.57 0.76 -2.46
N PRO A 199 -2.14 1.44 -3.47
CA PRO A 199 -1.74 1.26 -4.86
C PRO A 199 -0.27 1.65 -5.04
N GLU A 200 0.50 0.81 -5.73
CA GLU A 200 1.86 1.15 -6.18
C GLU A 200 1.83 2.25 -7.25
N ALA A 201 0.71 2.37 -7.97
CA ALA A 201 0.42 3.42 -8.93
C ALA A 201 -1.09 3.66 -9.02
N ILE A 202 -1.47 4.92 -9.21
CA ILE A 202 -2.83 5.31 -9.59
C ILE A 202 -2.90 5.60 -11.09
N PRO A 203 -4.03 5.39 -11.75
CA PRO A 203 -4.21 5.80 -13.14
C PRO A 203 -3.84 7.27 -13.38
N VAL A 204 -3.21 7.55 -14.53
CA VAL A 204 -2.76 8.90 -14.92
C VAL A 204 -3.77 9.64 -15.79
N SER A 205 -4.72 8.91 -16.38
CA SER A 205 -5.85 9.51 -17.09
C SER A 205 -7.03 8.55 -17.18
N GLY A 206 -8.17 9.06 -17.62
CA GLY A 206 -9.43 8.33 -17.70
C GLY A 206 -10.37 8.65 -16.55
N ARG A 207 -11.55 8.01 -16.58
CA ARG A 207 -12.60 8.19 -15.57
C ARG A 207 -13.06 6.86 -15.04
N ALA A 208 -13.33 6.81 -13.74
CA ALA A 208 -13.86 5.65 -13.06
C ALA A 208 -15.01 6.02 -12.13
N THR A 209 -15.96 5.10 -11.97
CA THR A 209 -17.06 5.19 -11.02
C THR A 209 -16.83 4.19 -9.90
N TYR A 210 -17.05 4.63 -8.67
CA TYR A 210 -16.92 3.81 -7.48
C TYR A 210 -18.24 3.79 -6.73
N GLU A 211 -18.71 2.59 -6.38
CA GLU A 211 -19.92 2.40 -5.59
C GLU A 211 -19.58 1.61 -4.34
N GLY A 212 -20.22 2.02 -3.25
CA GLY A 212 -20.11 1.36 -1.97
C GLY A 212 -20.97 2.07 -0.96
N TYR A 213 -20.41 2.26 0.23
CA TYR A 213 -21.22 2.58 1.38
C TYR A 213 -20.50 3.47 2.39
N TRP A 214 -21.26 3.99 3.35
CA TRP A 214 -20.72 4.81 4.43
C TRP A 214 -21.36 4.50 5.78
N GLU A 215 -20.75 4.93 6.87
CA GLU A 215 -21.30 4.89 8.23
C GLU A 215 -21.02 6.22 8.92
N ARG A 216 -21.77 6.54 9.98
CA ARG A 216 -21.69 7.86 10.62
C ARG A 216 -21.98 7.83 12.11
N ALA A 217 -21.23 8.66 12.83
CA ALA A 217 -21.44 9.03 14.22
C ALA A 217 -21.94 10.46 14.25
N LEU A 218 -23.15 10.67 14.79
CA LEU A 218 -23.80 11.97 14.84
C LEU A 218 -23.85 12.49 16.28
N ALA A 219 -23.81 13.81 16.45
CA ALA A 219 -24.03 14.46 17.74
C ALA A 219 -25.42 14.11 18.30
N THR A 220 -25.47 13.77 19.58
CA THR A 220 -26.70 13.31 20.24
C THR A 220 -27.41 14.48 20.91
N LEU A 221 -28.69 14.68 20.62
CA LEU A 221 -29.55 15.68 21.27
C LEU A 221 -30.15 15.11 22.57
N ALA A 222 -30.28 15.94 23.62
CA ALA A 222 -30.73 15.52 24.96
C ALA A 222 -32.10 14.81 25.01
N ASN A 223 -32.98 15.16 24.07
CA ASN A 223 -34.33 14.65 23.93
C ASN A 223 -34.43 13.44 22.97
N ASP A 224 -33.30 12.96 22.42
CA ASP A 224 -33.23 11.75 21.58
C ASP A 224 -32.88 10.48 22.40
N TYR A 225 -33.14 10.52 23.72
CA TYR A 225 -32.86 9.46 24.70
C TYR A 225 -33.46 8.09 24.36
N VAL A 226 -34.50 8.05 23.52
CA VAL A 226 -35.15 6.81 23.05
C VAL A 226 -34.39 6.18 21.87
N ASN A 227 -33.58 6.94 21.14
CA ASN A 227 -33.02 6.54 19.84
C ASN A 227 -31.49 6.44 19.79
N GLY A 228 -30.76 6.85 20.84
CA GLY A 228 -29.28 6.83 20.85
C GLY A 228 -28.63 5.46 20.57
N TYR A 229 -29.39 4.35 20.58
CA TYR A 229 -28.92 3.01 20.25
C TYR A 229 -29.40 2.49 18.88
N ARG A 230 -30.56 2.96 18.38
CA ARG A 230 -31.22 2.45 17.13
C ARG A 230 -31.35 3.51 16.03
N GLY A 231 -31.02 4.77 16.32
CA GLY A 231 -31.16 5.92 15.42
C GLY A 231 -30.01 6.10 14.43
N ASN A 232 -28.86 5.46 14.66
CA ASN A 232 -27.67 5.57 13.81
C ASN A 232 -27.41 4.35 12.92
N THR A 233 -28.07 3.21 13.16
CA THR A 233 -28.00 2.05 12.26
C THR A 233 -28.85 2.29 11.03
N LEU A 234 -28.19 2.46 9.88
CA LEU A 234 -28.86 2.85 8.64
C LEU A 234 -29.56 1.69 7.97
N THR A 235 -30.77 1.93 7.48
CA THR A 235 -31.47 1.01 6.57
C THR A 235 -30.99 1.18 5.13
N VAL A 236 -30.48 2.37 4.77
CA VAL A 236 -29.80 2.64 3.49
C VAL A 236 -28.56 3.45 3.76
N SER A 237 -27.42 3.04 3.19
CA SER A 237 -26.18 3.80 3.34
C SER A 237 -25.27 3.72 2.12
N LYS A 238 -25.56 4.52 1.09
CA LYS A 238 -24.87 4.45 -0.21
C LYS A 238 -23.82 5.55 -0.35
N ALA A 239 -22.69 5.19 -0.93
CA ALA A 239 -21.61 6.08 -1.33
C ALA A 239 -21.31 5.86 -2.82
N SER A 240 -21.40 6.92 -3.62
CA SER A 240 -21.11 6.90 -5.05
C SER A 240 -20.10 7.98 -5.37
N PHE A 241 -19.09 7.65 -6.18
CA PHE A 241 -18.03 8.57 -6.56
C PHE A 241 -17.70 8.49 -8.04
N GLU A 242 -17.43 9.63 -8.64
CA GLU A 242 -16.79 9.78 -9.94
C GLU A 242 -15.38 10.32 -9.75
N VAL A 243 -14.41 9.60 -10.30
CA VAL A 243 -12.99 9.95 -10.27
C VAL A 243 -12.54 10.27 -11.68
N ASP A 244 -12.00 11.46 -11.88
CA ASP A 244 -11.33 11.87 -13.11
C ASP A 244 -9.83 11.96 -12.85
N PHE A 245 -9.11 10.90 -13.24
CA PHE A 245 -7.66 10.80 -13.07
C PHE A 245 -6.89 11.80 -13.93
N SER A 246 -7.49 12.24 -15.05
CA SER A 246 -6.89 13.21 -15.97
C SER A 246 -6.82 14.61 -15.34
N THR A 247 -7.84 14.96 -14.56
CA THR A 247 -7.90 16.25 -13.84
C THR A 247 -7.51 16.15 -12.37
N ARG A 248 -7.25 14.93 -11.88
CA ARG A 248 -6.97 14.62 -10.47
C ARG A 248 -8.06 15.12 -9.52
N LYS A 249 -9.32 14.92 -9.92
CA LYS A 249 -10.49 15.33 -9.15
C LYS A 249 -11.36 14.12 -8.81
N LEU A 250 -11.93 14.14 -7.62
CA LEU A 250 -12.94 13.20 -7.16
C LEU A 250 -14.19 14.00 -6.78
N SER A 251 -15.35 13.54 -7.25
CA SER A 251 -16.65 14.05 -6.80
C SER A 251 -17.55 12.88 -6.41
N GLY A 252 -18.55 13.12 -5.57
CA GLY A 252 -19.43 12.04 -5.17
C GLY A 252 -20.61 12.46 -4.32
N THR A 253 -21.40 11.48 -3.93
CA THR A 253 -22.55 11.64 -3.04
C THR A 253 -22.58 10.56 -1.99
N LEU A 254 -22.85 10.96 -0.76
CA LEU A 254 -23.22 10.07 0.33
C LEU A 254 -24.72 10.25 0.58
N ASP A 255 -25.49 9.17 0.53
CA ASP A 255 -26.93 9.18 0.86
C ASP A 255 -27.16 8.11 1.92
N GLY A 256 -27.75 8.48 3.04
CA GLY A 256 -28.20 7.48 4.00
C GLY A 256 -29.52 7.84 4.65
N ARG A 257 -30.27 6.80 4.99
CA ARG A 257 -31.63 6.89 5.52
C ARG A 257 -31.79 6.02 6.77
N ASN A 258 -32.49 6.56 7.75
CA ASN A 258 -33.03 5.80 8.87
C ASN A 258 -34.46 6.28 9.18
N GLY A 259 -35.45 5.50 8.76
CA GLY A 259 -36.85 5.91 8.80
C GLY A 259 -37.11 7.20 8.02
N GLU A 260 -37.61 8.23 8.69
CA GLU A 260 -37.83 9.57 8.13
C GLU A 260 -36.57 10.44 8.11
N ARG A 261 -35.53 10.07 8.87
CA ARG A 261 -34.28 10.83 8.90
C ARG A 261 -33.47 10.55 7.64
N ARG A 262 -33.00 11.60 7.00
CA ARG A 262 -32.15 11.54 5.81
C ARG A 262 -30.90 12.36 6.07
N GLN A 263 -29.74 11.79 5.83
CA GLN A 263 -28.47 12.48 5.94
C GLN A 263 -27.68 12.19 4.69
N GLY A 264 -27.02 13.21 4.16
CA GLY A 264 -26.24 13.04 2.96
C GLY A 264 -25.39 14.24 2.65
N TYR A 265 -24.39 14.01 1.81
CA TYR A 265 -23.38 14.98 1.44
C TYR A 265 -23.09 14.89 -0.06
N THR A 266 -22.80 16.04 -0.67
CA THR A 266 -22.05 16.11 -1.92
C THR A 266 -20.57 16.30 -1.61
N ILE A 267 -19.71 15.58 -2.33
CA ILE A 267 -18.26 15.56 -2.11
C ILE A 267 -17.54 16.18 -3.30
N GLN A 268 -16.51 16.96 -3.00
CA GLN A 268 -15.51 17.42 -3.97
C GLN A 268 -14.13 17.31 -3.33
N ALA A 269 -13.19 16.63 -4.00
CA ALA A 269 -11.84 16.42 -3.51
C ALA A 269 -10.79 16.50 -4.62
N ASP A 270 -9.58 16.86 -4.21
CA ASP A 270 -8.36 16.88 -5.00
C ASP A 270 -7.53 15.63 -4.72
N ILE A 271 -7.01 15.00 -5.78
CA ILE A 271 -6.20 13.78 -5.70
C ILE A 271 -4.72 14.15 -5.75
N THR A 272 -3.97 13.72 -4.73
CA THR A 272 -2.52 13.88 -4.65
C THR A 272 -1.88 12.54 -4.31
N GLY A 273 -1.15 11.96 -5.27
CA GLY A 273 -0.65 10.59 -5.11
C GLY A 273 -1.80 9.60 -5.00
N ALA A 274 -1.75 8.70 -4.00
CA ALA A 274 -2.83 7.78 -3.70
C ALA A 274 -3.90 8.37 -2.76
N ASP A 275 -3.70 9.59 -2.27
CA ASP A 275 -4.57 10.23 -1.28
C ASP A 275 -5.48 11.28 -1.94
N PHE A 276 -6.58 11.59 -1.28
CA PHE A 276 -7.46 12.68 -1.66
C PHE A 276 -7.92 13.48 -0.45
N LEU A 277 -8.02 14.80 -0.64
CA LEU A 277 -8.48 15.74 0.37
C LEU A 277 -9.54 16.64 -0.24
N GLY A 278 -10.61 16.91 0.50
CA GLY A 278 -11.73 17.65 -0.02
C GLY A 278 -12.69 18.18 1.02
N VAL A 279 -13.84 18.59 0.53
CA VAL A 279 -14.96 19.09 1.32
C VAL A 279 -16.21 18.27 1.01
N ALA A 280 -17.04 18.12 2.02
CA ALA A 280 -18.35 17.52 1.92
C ALA A 280 -19.40 18.54 2.37
N THR A 281 -20.32 18.88 1.47
CA THR A 281 -21.40 19.85 1.72
C THR A 281 -22.71 19.10 1.93
N PRO A 282 -23.49 19.39 2.98
CA PRO A 282 -24.71 18.67 3.27
C PRO A 282 -25.74 18.85 2.16
N LEU A 283 -26.43 17.77 1.79
CA LEU A 283 -27.54 17.83 0.85
C LEU A 283 -28.73 18.59 1.47
N GLU A 284 -29.55 19.24 0.65
CA GLU A 284 -30.68 20.05 1.13
C GLU A 284 -31.65 19.28 2.04
N TYR A 285 -31.86 17.99 1.76
CA TYR A 285 -32.73 17.14 2.58
C TYR A 285 -32.07 16.65 3.87
N SER A 286 -30.75 16.86 4.04
CA SER A 286 -29.99 16.33 5.14
C SER A 286 -30.45 16.93 6.45
N ASN A 287 -30.73 16.12 7.46
CA ASN A 287 -30.98 16.61 8.82
C ASN A 287 -29.68 16.99 9.55
N VAL A 288 -28.51 16.79 8.92
CA VAL A 288 -27.22 17.34 9.37
C VAL A 288 -26.87 18.47 8.40
N GLN A 289 -26.90 19.70 8.90
CA GLN A 289 -26.68 20.93 8.13
C GLN A 289 -25.35 21.56 8.52
N GLU A 290 -24.27 20.86 8.20
CA GLU A 290 -22.91 21.26 8.50
C GLU A 290 -21.97 20.79 7.38
N ASP A 291 -21.07 21.67 6.93
CA ASP A 291 -19.98 21.29 6.04
C ASP A 291 -18.95 20.42 6.79
N ALA A 292 -18.29 19.54 6.06
CA ALA A 292 -17.27 18.65 6.60
C ALA A 292 -15.99 18.67 5.76
N VAL A 293 -14.86 18.43 6.43
CA VAL A 293 -13.57 18.14 5.77
C VAL A 293 -13.52 16.65 5.50
N LEU A 294 -13.09 16.28 4.29
CA LEU A 294 -13.00 14.90 3.84
C LEU A 294 -11.55 14.52 3.50
N SER A 295 -11.11 13.35 3.93
CA SER A 295 -9.81 12.78 3.60
C SER A 295 -9.91 11.28 3.39
N GLY A 296 -9.13 10.74 2.48
CA GLY A 296 -9.07 9.30 2.24
C GLY A 296 -7.99 8.91 1.25
N SER A 297 -7.99 7.63 0.89
CA SER A 297 -6.99 7.04 0.03
C SER A 297 -7.59 6.01 -0.92
N PHE A 298 -6.93 5.80 -2.05
CA PHE A 298 -7.14 4.66 -2.92
C PHE A 298 -6.44 3.42 -2.36
N PHE A 299 -7.00 2.24 -2.65
CA PHE A 299 -6.51 0.94 -2.24
C PHE A 299 -6.61 -0.06 -3.41
N GLY A 300 -5.77 -1.09 -3.37
CA GLY A 300 -5.67 -2.11 -4.41
C GLY A 300 -4.90 -1.65 -5.66
N PRO A 301 -4.56 -2.59 -6.57
CA PRO A 301 -3.90 -2.27 -7.83
C PRO A 301 -4.69 -1.25 -8.65
N GLN A 302 -3.99 -0.27 -9.25
CA GLN A 302 -4.59 0.76 -10.11
C GLN A 302 -5.82 1.45 -9.51
N ALA A 303 -5.80 1.70 -8.20
CA ALA A 303 -6.90 2.32 -7.47
C ALA A 303 -8.23 1.55 -7.57
N ALA A 304 -8.21 0.22 -7.48
CA ALA A 304 -9.40 -0.63 -7.57
C ALA A 304 -10.50 -0.27 -6.55
N GLU A 305 -10.11 0.24 -5.38
CA GLU A 305 -11.01 0.63 -4.30
C GLU A 305 -10.59 1.96 -3.67
N LEU A 306 -11.48 2.58 -2.90
CA LEU A 306 -11.19 3.77 -2.11
C LEU A 306 -11.88 3.69 -0.75
N ALA A 307 -11.29 4.33 0.25
CA ALA A 307 -11.91 4.50 1.56
C ALA A 307 -11.42 5.79 2.21
N GLY A 308 -12.21 6.31 3.16
CA GLY A 308 -11.88 7.56 3.83
C GLY A 308 -12.87 7.95 4.92
N ARG A 309 -12.70 9.17 5.42
CA ARG A 309 -13.54 9.77 6.44
C ARG A 309 -13.96 11.18 6.08
N LEU A 310 -14.99 11.65 6.76
CA LEU A 310 -15.35 13.06 6.84
C LEU A 310 -15.55 13.46 8.29
N VAL A 311 -15.23 14.72 8.61
CA VAL A 311 -15.41 15.31 9.93
C VAL A 311 -16.05 16.68 9.75
N GLY A 312 -17.26 16.84 10.28
CA GLY A 312 -17.99 18.11 10.30
C GLY A 312 -17.21 19.21 11.02
N ILE A 313 -17.33 20.46 10.56
CA ILE A 313 -16.55 21.60 11.08
C ILE A 313 -16.75 21.81 12.59
N HIS A 314 -17.97 21.65 13.09
CA HIS A 314 -18.33 21.66 14.51
C HIS A 314 -18.47 20.26 15.10
N ARG A 315 -18.06 19.22 14.36
CA ARG A 315 -18.07 17.81 14.77
C ARG A 315 -19.46 17.30 15.16
N ASN A 316 -20.50 17.81 14.49
CA ASN A 316 -21.85 17.26 14.64
C ASN A 316 -22.03 15.96 13.86
N ALA A 317 -21.17 15.71 12.89
CA ALA A 317 -21.10 14.45 12.17
C ALA A 317 -19.65 14.04 11.90
N VAL A 318 -19.36 12.77 12.15
CA VAL A 318 -18.19 12.08 11.65
C VAL A 318 -18.68 10.93 10.78
N GLY A 319 -18.08 10.74 9.61
CA GLY A 319 -18.46 9.67 8.70
C GLY A 319 -17.24 8.91 8.21
N VAL A 320 -17.44 7.65 7.85
CA VAL A 320 -16.46 6.79 7.19
C VAL A 320 -17.10 6.17 5.96
N PHE A 321 -16.32 5.94 4.89
CA PHE A 321 -16.83 5.37 3.66
C PHE A 321 -15.82 4.43 3.03
N ALA A 322 -16.32 3.46 2.26
CA ALA A 322 -15.52 2.62 1.37
C ALA A 322 -16.32 2.27 0.11
N ALA A 323 -15.65 2.22 -1.03
CA ALA A 323 -16.26 1.93 -2.32
C ALA A 323 -15.29 1.19 -3.25
N ARG A 324 -15.85 0.34 -4.11
CA ARG A 324 -15.11 -0.37 -5.16
C ARG A 324 -15.41 0.22 -6.52
N GLN A 325 -14.45 0.14 -7.44
CA GLN A 325 -14.66 0.53 -8.82
C GLN A 325 -15.73 -0.37 -9.47
N THR A 326 -16.75 0.23 -10.09
CA THR A 326 -17.82 -0.49 -10.80
C THR A 326 -17.76 -0.29 -12.30
N SER A 327 -17.21 0.85 -12.75
CA SER A 327 -17.02 1.13 -14.17
C SER A 327 -15.78 1.99 -14.40
N ALA A 328 -15.19 1.86 -15.59
CA ALA A 328 -14.02 2.60 -16.00
C ALA A 328 -14.06 2.88 -17.50
N SER A 329 -13.58 4.06 -17.90
CA SER A 329 -13.49 4.47 -19.30
C SER A 329 -12.19 5.22 -19.56
N ASN A 330 -11.51 4.87 -20.66
CA ASN A 330 -10.26 5.49 -21.11
C ASN A 330 -9.17 5.52 -20.03
N ILE A 331 -9.15 4.53 -19.13
CA ILE A 331 -8.14 4.43 -18.09
C ILE A 331 -6.77 4.19 -18.73
N VAL A 332 -5.82 5.07 -18.40
CA VAL A 332 -4.41 4.84 -18.65
C VAL A 332 -3.77 4.57 -17.29
N GLU A 333 -3.30 3.34 -17.12
CA GLU A 333 -2.64 2.89 -15.90
C GLU A 333 -1.43 3.77 -15.59
N GLY A 334 -1.25 4.08 -14.30
CA GLY A 334 -0.04 4.75 -13.86
C GLY A 334 1.11 3.77 -13.74
N GLU A 335 2.32 4.29 -13.94
CA GLU A 335 3.54 3.54 -13.66
C GLU A 335 3.91 3.69 -12.18
N ALA A 336 4.15 2.56 -11.52
CA ALA A 336 4.66 2.56 -10.16
C ALA A 336 6.07 3.17 -10.15
N SER A 337 6.32 4.09 -9.23
CA SER A 337 7.61 4.78 -9.08
C SER A 337 8.47 4.20 -7.96
N SER A 338 7.89 3.41 -7.07
CA SER A 338 8.58 2.69 -6.02
C SER A 338 7.94 1.34 -5.74
N LEU A 339 8.68 0.44 -5.13
CA LEU A 339 8.20 -0.86 -4.65
C LEU A 339 8.83 -1.15 -3.30
N ALA A 340 8.03 -1.56 -2.32
CA ALA A 340 8.49 -2.07 -1.04
C ALA A 340 7.71 -3.33 -0.70
N ILE A 341 8.39 -4.42 -0.36
CA ILE A 341 7.81 -5.74 -0.08
C ILE A 341 8.38 -6.26 1.24
N GLY A 342 7.51 -6.84 2.07
CA GLY A 342 7.85 -7.56 3.30
C GLY A 342 7.42 -9.03 3.23
N LEU A 343 8.26 -9.91 3.77
CA LEU A 343 8.02 -11.34 3.97
C LEU A 343 8.15 -11.65 5.46
N HIS A 344 7.07 -12.11 6.10
CA HIS A 344 7.09 -12.50 7.50
C HIS A 344 7.42 -13.98 7.64
N ALA A 345 8.49 -14.27 8.38
CA ALA A 345 8.88 -15.61 8.80
C ALA A 345 8.67 -15.76 10.31
N ASP A 346 7.98 -16.83 10.71
CA ASP A 346 7.78 -17.18 12.12
C ASP A 346 8.65 -18.37 12.54
N ALA A 347 9.75 -18.10 13.23
CA ALA A 347 10.67 -19.12 13.73
C ALA A 347 10.20 -19.78 15.04
N SER A 348 9.12 -19.31 15.68
CA SER A 348 8.63 -19.80 16.99
C SER A 348 7.94 -21.15 16.94
N ALA A 349 7.51 -21.59 15.74
CA ALA A 349 6.76 -22.83 15.59
C ALA A 349 7.59 -24.06 16.03
N THR A 350 7.31 -24.61 17.21
CA THR A 350 8.04 -25.76 17.79
C THR A 350 7.57 -27.12 17.25
N GLU A 351 6.36 -27.19 16.71
CA GLU A 351 5.82 -28.37 16.00
C GLU A 351 6.06 -28.23 14.50
N ALA A 352 6.34 -29.34 13.80
CA ALA A 352 6.67 -29.40 12.37
C ALA A 352 5.75 -28.50 11.52
N PRO A 353 6.16 -27.26 11.19
CA PRO A 353 5.23 -26.32 10.59
C PRO A 353 4.98 -26.73 9.15
N THR A 354 3.71 -26.73 8.75
CA THR A 354 3.31 -26.90 7.35
C THR A 354 3.76 -25.72 6.49
N SER A 355 3.98 -24.54 7.08
CA SER A 355 4.50 -23.31 6.46
C SER A 355 5.19 -22.42 7.50
N VAL A 356 6.26 -21.70 7.13
CA VAL A 356 6.96 -20.74 8.00
C VAL A 356 6.85 -19.30 7.51
N PHE A 357 6.63 -19.12 6.21
CA PHE A 357 6.38 -17.82 5.60
C PHE A 357 4.88 -17.57 5.41
N GLN A 358 4.48 -16.33 5.66
CA GLN A 358 3.25 -15.77 5.11
C GLN A 358 3.46 -15.32 3.66
N ASP A 359 2.36 -15.03 2.95
CA ASP A 359 2.45 -14.43 1.63
C ASP A 359 3.12 -13.06 1.67
N ALA A 360 3.80 -12.71 0.58
CA ALA A 360 4.45 -11.42 0.43
C ALA A 360 3.42 -10.28 0.52
N ARG A 361 3.80 -9.19 1.20
CA ARG A 361 2.95 -8.00 1.36
C ARG A 361 3.67 -6.77 0.84
N THR A 362 2.94 -5.89 0.16
CA THR A 362 3.45 -4.57 -0.21
C THR A 362 3.46 -3.66 1.01
N LEU A 363 4.60 -3.06 1.29
CA LEU A 363 4.81 -2.10 2.38
C LEU A 363 4.62 -0.67 1.86
N ALA A 364 4.31 0.26 2.77
CA ALA A 364 4.38 1.67 2.45
C ALA A 364 5.83 2.07 2.15
N TYR A 365 6.09 2.65 0.99
CA TYR A 365 7.40 3.22 0.69
C TYR A 365 7.50 4.62 1.30
N SER A 366 8.53 4.86 2.10
CA SER A 366 8.76 6.14 2.78
C SER A 366 9.18 7.27 1.83
N GLY A 367 9.55 6.94 0.58
CA GLY A 367 10.25 7.84 -0.33
C GLY A 367 11.77 7.82 -0.16
N ASN A 368 12.28 7.10 0.85
CA ASN A 368 13.69 6.98 1.17
C ASN A 368 14.07 5.52 1.41
N ILE A 369 14.98 4.97 0.59
CA ILE A 369 15.43 3.58 0.71
C ILE A 369 16.08 3.25 2.06
N HIS A 370 16.55 4.25 2.80
CA HIS A 370 17.13 4.09 4.13
C HIS A 370 16.12 4.13 5.28
N VAL A 371 14.84 4.38 4.98
CA VAL A 371 13.76 4.37 5.98
C VAL A 371 12.77 3.30 5.59
N LEU A 372 12.70 2.23 6.38
CA LEU A 372 11.65 1.22 6.23
C LEU A 372 10.43 1.67 7.03
N ARG A 373 9.29 1.80 6.36
CA ARG A 373 8.02 2.05 7.04
C ARG A 373 7.29 0.74 7.27
N PHE A 374 7.05 0.42 8.53
CA PHE A 374 6.40 -0.83 8.92
C PHE A 374 5.48 -0.58 10.13
N ASN A 375 4.22 -1.01 10.04
CA ASN A 375 3.17 -0.78 11.06
C ASN A 375 3.11 0.68 11.56
N GLY A 376 3.11 1.64 10.62
CA GLY A 376 3.09 3.08 10.94
C GLY A 376 4.41 3.66 11.50
N THR A 377 5.40 2.81 11.80
CA THR A 377 6.69 3.22 12.35
C THR A 377 7.73 3.38 11.25
N ASP A 378 8.47 4.48 11.29
CA ASP A 378 9.61 4.73 10.41
C ASP A 378 10.89 4.23 11.10
N ILE A 379 11.52 3.22 10.52
CA ILE A 379 12.76 2.61 11.02
C ILE A 379 13.91 3.13 10.17
N ASP A 380 14.79 3.96 10.75
CA ASP A 380 16.04 4.37 10.09
C ASP A 380 16.99 3.18 10.05
N LEU A 381 17.11 2.60 8.85
CA LEU A 381 17.89 1.40 8.60
C LEU A 381 19.39 1.61 8.78
N ARG A 382 19.86 2.86 8.85
CA ARG A 382 21.28 3.21 9.06
C ARG A 382 21.68 3.17 10.53
N GLN A 383 20.70 3.23 11.44
CA GLN A 383 20.94 3.25 12.89
C GLN A 383 20.93 1.86 13.52
N LEU A 384 20.65 0.81 12.73
CA LEU A 384 20.58 -0.55 13.20
C LEU A 384 21.99 -1.17 13.30
N SER A 385 22.38 -1.60 14.51
CA SER A 385 23.66 -2.28 14.76
C SER A 385 23.66 -3.72 14.24
N THR A 386 24.82 -4.15 13.72
CA THR A 386 25.09 -5.53 13.25
C THR A 386 25.13 -6.57 14.37
N ASP A 387 25.14 -6.17 15.65
CA ASP A 387 25.41 -7.06 16.79
C ASP A 387 24.25 -7.99 17.18
N GLN A 388 23.07 -7.86 16.55
CA GLN A 388 21.85 -8.66 16.88
C GLN A 388 21.64 -9.89 15.99
N GLY A 389 22.60 -10.28 15.15
CA GLY A 389 22.55 -11.55 14.41
C GLY A 389 21.53 -11.63 13.27
N LEU A 390 20.82 -10.53 12.98
CA LEU A 390 20.00 -10.33 11.78
C LEU A 390 20.63 -9.18 10.99
N SER A 391 21.15 -9.49 9.80
CA SER A 391 21.91 -8.54 9.00
C SER A 391 20.99 -7.64 8.19
N CYS A 392 21.00 -6.35 8.49
CA CYS A 392 20.63 -5.34 7.51
C CYS A 392 21.73 -4.26 7.41
N CYS A 393 21.90 -3.79 6.18
CA CYS A 393 22.39 -2.48 5.75
C CYS A 393 23.88 -2.15 5.69
N VAL A 394 24.80 -3.08 5.94
CA VAL A 394 26.21 -2.88 5.54
C VAL A 394 26.48 -3.70 4.28
N GLU A 395 26.61 -2.96 3.17
CA GLU A 395 27.11 -3.35 1.84
C GLU A 395 26.42 -4.51 1.09
N PRO A 396 26.30 -4.45 -0.26
CA PRO A 396 26.86 -3.44 -1.16
C PRO A 396 26.03 -2.15 -1.20
N GLN A 397 26.70 -1.05 -1.57
CA GLN A 397 26.14 0.30 -1.72
C GLN A 397 25.12 0.36 -2.87
N PHE A 398 23.92 -0.14 -2.60
CA PHE A 398 22.76 0.11 -3.44
C PHE A 398 22.34 1.57 -3.30
N GLN A 399 22.01 2.19 -4.43
CA GLN A 399 21.61 3.60 -4.50
C GLN A 399 20.11 3.77 -4.65
N PHE A 400 19.43 2.75 -5.19
CA PHE A 400 18.01 2.80 -5.52
C PHE A 400 17.22 1.69 -4.85
N ILE A 401 17.89 0.75 -4.18
CA ILE A 401 17.25 -0.33 -3.43
C ILE A 401 17.83 -0.47 -2.02
N GLN A 402 17.06 -1.11 -1.16
CA GLN A 402 17.51 -1.61 0.12
C GLN A 402 16.86 -2.97 0.38
N ILE A 403 17.65 -3.93 0.84
CA ILE A 403 17.15 -5.25 1.25
C ILE A 403 17.66 -5.56 2.65
N GLY A 404 16.93 -6.36 3.41
CA GLY A 404 17.37 -6.75 4.75
C GLY A 404 16.42 -7.70 5.46
N ALA A 405 16.74 -7.94 6.74
CA ALA A 405 15.91 -8.70 7.66
C ALA A 405 15.86 -7.98 9.02
N LEU A 406 14.66 -7.82 9.59
CA LEU A 406 14.44 -7.16 10.88
C LEU A 406 13.61 -8.04 11.82
N PRO A 407 13.93 -8.07 13.13
CA PRO A 407 13.02 -8.64 14.12
C PRO A 407 11.75 -7.79 14.23
N VAL A 408 10.59 -8.43 14.40
CA VAL A 408 9.28 -7.73 14.38
C VAL A 408 8.73 -7.45 15.78
N ASP A 409 9.19 -8.16 16.82
CA ASP A 409 8.56 -8.15 18.16
C ASP A 409 9.48 -7.71 19.34
N SER A 410 10.63 -7.06 19.13
CA SER A 410 11.65 -6.98 20.19
C SER A 410 11.51 -5.79 21.16
N ASP A 411 10.87 -6.05 22.31
CA ASP A 411 10.99 -5.31 23.57
C ASP A 411 12.22 -5.80 24.38
N GLY A 412 13.38 -5.87 23.71
CA GLY A 412 14.65 -6.28 24.31
C GLY A 412 14.88 -7.80 24.51
N GLN A 413 14.01 -8.67 24.02
CA GLN A 413 14.25 -10.13 23.93
C GLN A 413 14.39 -10.61 22.47
N LYS A 414 15.05 -11.77 22.28
CA LYS A 414 15.20 -12.43 20.96
C LYS A 414 13.81 -12.65 20.35
N SER A 415 13.46 -11.87 19.33
CA SER A 415 12.23 -12.08 18.57
C SER A 415 12.38 -13.33 17.70
N GLU A 416 11.42 -14.24 17.79
CA GLU A 416 11.33 -15.41 16.93
C GLU A 416 10.62 -15.09 15.59
N LYS A 417 10.13 -13.85 15.40
CA LYS A 417 9.54 -13.40 14.13
C LYS A 417 10.46 -12.43 13.42
N VAL A 418 10.72 -12.71 12.15
CA VAL A 418 11.64 -11.94 11.32
C VAL A 418 10.91 -11.50 10.06
N MET A 419 11.00 -10.22 9.73
CA MET A 419 10.57 -9.68 8.45
C MET A 419 11.77 -9.56 7.53
N TYR A 420 11.74 -10.25 6.40
CA TYR A 420 12.66 -10.01 5.29
C TYR A 420 12.03 -8.98 4.36
N PHE A 421 12.79 -8.00 3.89
CA PHE A 421 12.23 -6.93 3.08
C PHE A 421 13.12 -6.57 1.89
N THR A 422 12.48 -6.00 0.88
CA THR A 422 13.12 -5.30 -0.23
C THR A 422 12.34 -4.03 -0.52
N GLN A 423 13.02 -2.89 -0.70
CA GLN A 423 12.40 -1.64 -1.13
C GLN A 423 13.27 -0.89 -2.12
N GLY A 424 12.67 -0.04 -2.94
CA GLY A 424 13.43 0.78 -3.87
C GLY A 424 12.61 1.63 -4.82
N THR A 425 13.30 2.55 -5.48
CA THR A 425 12.77 3.41 -6.54
C THR A 425 12.85 2.67 -7.86
N LEU A 426 11.72 2.50 -8.54
CA LEU A 426 11.61 1.73 -9.77
C LEU A 426 12.23 2.46 -10.96
N THR A 427 12.79 1.69 -11.90
CA THR A 427 13.17 2.24 -13.21
C THR A 427 11.90 2.64 -13.96
N PRO A 428 11.75 3.91 -14.41
CA PRO A 428 10.63 4.30 -15.27
C PRO A 428 10.57 3.41 -16.52
N LEU A 429 9.37 3.07 -17.04
CA LEU A 429 9.29 2.18 -18.21
C LEU A 429 10.00 2.78 -19.44
N ALA A 430 9.95 4.11 -19.59
CA ALA A 430 10.65 4.83 -20.65
C ALA A 430 12.19 4.76 -20.54
N ASP A 431 12.72 4.43 -19.37
CA ASP A 431 14.17 4.31 -19.09
C ASP A 431 14.61 2.83 -18.97
N MET A 432 13.69 1.88 -19.17
CA MET A 432 14.06 0.46 -19.24
C MET A 432 14.88 0.19 -20.52
N PRO A 433 15.98 -0.59 -20.45
CA PRO A 433 16.71 -1.01 -21.63
C PRO A 433 15.80 -1.78 -22.62
N ALA A 434 15.77 -1.33 -23.86
CA ALA A 434 14.92 -1.94 -24.90
C ALA A 434 15.53 -3.20 -25.52
N SER A 435 16.85 -3.40 -25.41
CA SER A 435 17.61 -4.49 -26.02
C SER A 435 18.94 -4.72 -25.29
N GLY A 436 19.60 -5.84 -25.61
CA GLY A 436 20.90 -6.22 -25.07
C GLY A 436 20.84 -7.03 -23.79
N GLN A 437 22.01 -7.38 -23.27
CA GLN A 437 22.17 -8.15 -22.04
C GLN A 437 22.93 -7.37 -20.98
N ALA A 438 22.55 -7.58 -19.72
CA ALA A 438 23.18 -6.99 -18.57
C ALA A 438 23.42 -8.04 -17.48
N SER A 439 24.62 -8.04 -16.91
CA SER A 439 24.95 -8.92 -15.77
C SER A 439 24.85 -8.14 -14.46
N TYR A 440 24.30 -8.76 -13.43
CA TYR A 440 24.12 -8.19 -12.09
C TYR A 440 24.80 -9.06 -11.05
N ARG A 441 25.38 -8.42 -10.02
CA ARG A 441 25.95 -9.10 -8.87
C ARG A 441 25.47 -8.44 -7.58
N GLY A 442 25.16 -9.25 -6.59
CA GLY A 442 24.44 -8.79 -5.42
C GLY A 442 24.52 -9.74 -4.24
N ARG A 443 23.63 -9.51 -3.27
CA ARG A 443 23.50 -10.30 -2.05
C ARG A 443 22.07 -10.86 -1.94
N TRP A 444 21.93 -11.90 -1.14
CA TRP A 444 20.62 -12.46 -0.79
C TRP A 444 20.59 -12.88 0.67
N LEU A 445 19.39 -12.83 1.25
CA LEU A 445 19.09 -13.25 2.61
C LEU A 445 17.90 -14.20 2.57
N ALA A 446 17.97 -15.30 3.30
CA ALA A 446 16.88 -16.26 3.35
C ALA A 446 16.77 -16.94 4.70
N PHE A 447 15.54 -17.36 5.00
CA PHE A 447 15.22 -18.25 6.09
C PHE A 447 14.62 -19.52 5.52
N GLY A 448 14.81 -20.64 6.20
CA GLY A 448 13.86 -21.73 6.07
C GLY A 448 13.92 -22.73 7.20
N ARG A 449 13.00 -23.69 7.16
CA ARG A 449 12.92 -24.75 8.15
C ARG A 449 12.66 -26.08 7.47
N ALA A 450 13.52 -27.05 7.74
CA ALA A 450 13.28 -28.40 7.27
C ALA A 450 12.09 -29.04 8.04
N PRO A 451 11.29 -29.92 7.41
CA PRO A 451 10.08 -30.54 7.99
C PRO A 451 10.22 -31.13 9.40
N LYS A 452 11.41 -31.57 9.79
CA LYS A 452 11.75 -32.10 11.13
C LYS A 452 13.15 -31.67 11.58
N GLY A 453 13.65 -30.54 11.05
CA GLY A 453 15.02 -30.09 11.24
C GLY A 453 15.13 -28.70 11.83
N GLN A 454 16.37 -28.26 12.06
CA GLN A 454 16.65 -26.92 12.56
C GLN A 454 16.35 -25.85 11.51
N ALA A 455 16.20 -24.61 11.98
CA ALA A 455 16.10 -23.45 11.12
C ALA A 455 17.41 -23.22 10.35
N TYR A 456 17.28 -22.74 9.12
CA TYR A 456 18.35 -22.43 8.18
C TYR A 456 18.43 -20.92 7.95
N ILE A 457 19.53 -20.37 8.46
CA ILE A 457 20.14 -19.04 8.31
C ILE A 457 20.96 -18.82 7.03
N ALA A 458 20.50 -18.13 5.97
CA ALA A 458 21.41 -17.74 4.88
C ALA A 458 21.51 -16.22 4.73
N SER A 459 22.74 -15.71 4.78
CA SER A 459 23.09 -14.35 4.38
C SER A 459 24.46 -14.42 3.71
N THR A 460 24.52 -14.06 2.43
CA THR A 460 25.79 -14.11 1.69
C THR A 460 25.93 -12.89 0.79
N GLU A 461 27.08 -12.23 0.93
CA GLU A 461 27.45 -11.09 0.11
C GLU A 461 28.04 -11.54 -1.23
N HIS A 462 27.74 -10.77 -2.28
CA HIS A 462 28.25 -11.01 -3.63
C HIS A 462 27.96 -12.39 -4.23
N ALA A 463 26.94 -13.07 -3.70
CA ALA A 463 26.54 -14.44 -4.01
C ALA A 463 25.26 -14.52 -4.84
N ALA A 464 24.55 -13.42 -5.06
CA ALA A 464 23.46 -13.36 -6.03
C ALA A 464 24.01 -12.93 -7.39
N ARG A 465 23.76 -13.71 -8.45
CA ARG A 465 24.22 -13.43 -9.82
C ARG A 465 23.05 -13.53 -10.77
N PHE A 466 22.88 -12.53 -11.63
CA PHE A 466 21.81 -12.54 -12.62
C PHE A 466 22.32 -12.06 -13.98
N THR A 467 21.65 -12.52 -15.04
CA THR A 467 21.75 -11.99 -16.40
C THR A 467 20.36 -11.64 -16.85
N ALA A 468 20.13 -10.35 -17.10
CA ALA A 468 18.93 -9.86 -17.77
C ALA A 468 19.22 -9.83 -19.28
N ASP A 469 18.38 -10.48 -20.05
CA ASP A 469 18.35 -10.41 -21.50
C ASP A 469 17.10 -9.62 -21.89
N PHE A 470 17.27 -8.36 -22.27
CA PHE A 470 16.18 -7.45 -22.62
C PHE A 470 15.62 -7.74 -24.02
N ASP A 471 16.40 -8.36 -24.90
CA ASP A 471 15.92 -8.84 -26.21
C ASP A 471 14.96 -10.01 -26.03
N ALA A 472 15.37 -11.01 -25.24
CA ALA A 472 14.56 -12.18 -24.92
C ALA A 472 13.50 -11.90 -23.84
N ARG A 473 13.59 -10.76 -23.14
CA ARG A 473 12.78 -10.40 -21.97
C ARG A 473 12.84 -11.46 -20.88
N THR A 474 14.03 -11.94 -20.57
CA THR A 474 14.24 -12.96 -19.53
C THR A 474 15.27 -12.52 -18.50
N LEU A 475 15.11 -12.99 -17.27
CA LEU A 475 16.09 -12.87 -16.20
C LEU A 475 16.46 -14.28 -15.76
N THR A 476 17.74 -14.62 -15.85
CA THR A 476 18.29 -15.89 -15.33
C THR A 476 19.33 -15.60 -14.27
N GLY A 477 19.53 -16.52 -13.34
CA GLY A 477 20.53 -16.29 -12.30
C GLY A 477 20.73 -17.47 -11.36
N THR A 478 21.69 -17.30 -10.45
CA THR A 478 21.96 -18.23 -9.36
C THR A 478 22.16 -17.49 -8.05
N LEU A 479 21.71 -18.12 -6.96
CA LEU A 479 22.05 -17.72 -5.60
C LEU A 479 23.04 -18.72 -5.02
N GLN A 480 24.21 -18.23 -4.63
CA GLN A 480 25.32 -19.04 -4.18
C GLN A 480 25.38 -19.13 -2.65
N GLY A 481 25.84 -20.26 -2.14
CA GLY A 481 26.13 -20.44 -0.72
C GLY A 481 27.48 -19.87 -0.31
N PRO A 482 27.84 -19.89 0.99
CA PRO A 482 29.15 -19.46 1.47
C PRO A 482 30.34 -20.17 0.82
N SER A 483 30.17 -21.42 0.36
CA SER A 483 31.20 -22.17 -0.37
C SER A 483 31.38 -21.73 -1.83
N GLY A 484 30.55 -20.80 -2.32
CA GLY A 484 30.51 -20.36 -3.72
C GLY A 484 29.77 -21.30 -4.67
N ALA A 485 29.24 -22.42 -4.18
CA ALA A 485 28.41 -23.33 -4.96
C ALA A 485 27.02 -22.72 -5.25
N ASP A 486 26.51 -22.93 -6.46
CA ASP A 486 25.15 -22.54 -6.82
C ASP A 486 24.13 -23.40 -6.03
N LEU A 487 23.31 -22.75 -5.21
CA LEU A 487 22.31 -23.40 -4.37
C LEU A 487 20.92 -23.32 -4.97
N ILE A 488 20.61 -22.20 -5.61
CA ILE A 488 19.27 -21.90 -6.15
C ILE A 488 19.42 -21.36 -7.56
N ASP A 489 18.69 -21.97 -8.47
CA ASP A 489 18.48 -21.50 -9.83
C ASP A 489 17.33 -20.49 -9.88
N VAL A 490 17.50 -19.41 -10.63
CA VAL A 490 16.48 -18.38 -10.88
C VAL A 490 16.17 -18.31 -12.37
N ARG A 491 14.87 -18.37 -12.71
CA ARG A 491 14.37 -18.11 -14.06
C ARG A 491 13.12 -17.26 -13.99
N ALA A 492 13.10 -16.13 -14.67
CA ALA A 492 11.97 -15.21 -14.70
C ALA A 492 11.79 -14.55 -16.06
N ASN A 493 10.57 -14.08 -16.31
CA ASN A 493 10.22 -13.27 -17.47
C ASN A 493 10.13 -11.80 -17.07
N ILE A 494 10.67 -10.92 -17.91
CA ILE A 494 10.65 -9.48 -17.73
C ILE A 494 9.40 -8.92 -18.41
N GLN A 495 8.62 -8.11 -17.68
CA GLN A 495 7.46 -7.40 -18.16
C GLN A 495 7.51 -5.96 -17.65
N GLY A 496 7.72 -5.01 -18.57
CA GLY A 496 8.02 -3.63 -18.19
C GLY A 496 9.29 -3.55 -17.34
N ASN A 497 9.19 -2.91 -16.17
CA ASN A 497 10.25 -2.82 -15.16
C ASN A 497 10.12 -3.90 -14.05
N ARG A 498 9.27 -4.92 -14.25
CA ARG A 498 9.07 -6.04 -13.31
C ARG A 498 9.58 -7.35 -13.89
N PHE A 499 9.79 -8.32 -13.02
CA PHE A 499 10.00 -9.72 -13.42
C PHE A 499 9.32 -10.68 -12.46
N ASN A 500 8.79 -11.78 -13.01
CA ASN A 500 8.16 -12.86 -12.26
C ASN A 500 8.64 -14.22 -12.80
N GLY A 501 8.80 -15.19 -11.92
CA GLY A 501 9.32 -16.49 -12.32
C GLY A 501 9.42 -17.50 -11.20
N THR A 502 10.30 -18.47 -11.38
CA THR A 502 10.44 -19.62 -10.50
C THR A 502 11.86 -19.78 -10.00
N THR A 503 11.99 -20.21 -8.75
CA THR A 503 13.26 -20.68 -8.19
C THR A 503 13.28 -22.19 -8.13
N HIS A 504 14.47 -22.78 -8.21
CA HIS A 504 14.66 -24.21 -8.00
C HIS A 504 15.88 -24.45 -7.11
N ILE A 505 15.69 -25.18 -6.01
CA ILE A 505 16.79 -25.53 -5.10
C ILE A 505 17.61 -26.65 -5.76
N LEU A 506 18.83 -26.33 -6.19
CA LEU A 506 19.75 -27.22 -6.91
C LEU A 506 20.41 -28.24 -5.98
N SER A 507 20.76 -27.81 -4.77
CA SER A 507 21.53 -28.59 -3.81
C SER A 507 20.81 -28.68 -2.47
N ARG A 508 20.94 -29.82 -1.79
CA ARG A 508 20.32 -30.09 -0.49
C ARG A 508 20.77 -29.03 0.54
N LEU A 509 19.86 -28.16 1.01
CA LEU A 509 20.16 -27.20 2.08
C LEU A 509 20.01 -27.90 3.45
N SER A 510 21.07 -27.92 4.27
CA SER A 510 21.08 -28.46 5.64
C SER A 510 21.65 -27.45 6.63
N SER A 511 21.25 -27.55 7.89
CA SER A 511 21.69 -26.69 8.99
C SER A 511 23.07 -27.12 9.54
N ASP A 512 24.16 -26.52 9.07
CA ASP A 512 25.31 -26.26 9.91
C ASP A 512 25.58 -24.75 9.91
N SER A 513 26.00 -24.23 11.07
CA SER A 513 25.99 -22.80 11.36
C SER A 513 27.24 -22.03 10.91
N GLN A 514 28.18 -22.63 10.17
CA GLN A 514 29.43 -21.93 9.81
C GLN A 514 30.07 -22.33 8.46
N GLY A 515 29.50 -23.24 7.66
CA GLY A 515 30.00 -23.47 6.30
C GLY A 515 29.75 -24.88 5.78
N ILE A 516 28.66 -25.00 5.01
CA ILE A 516 28.24 -26.11 4.15
C ILE A 516 29.18 -27.34 4.21
N ASN A 517 28.97 -28.21 5.19
CA ASN A 517 29.34 -29.63 5.15
C ASN A 517 28.18 -30.49 5.67
N ILE A 518 27.53 -31.18 4.72
CA ILE A 518 26.23 -31.82 4.86
C ILE A 518 26.35 -33.18 5.56
N ALA A 519 25.74 -33.31 6.74
CA ALA A 519 25.36 -34.60 7.31
C ALA A 519 24.05 -34.51 8.13
N SER A 520 22.89 -34.54 7.46
CA SER A 520 21.66 -35.16 7.98
C SER A 520 20.56 -35.27 6.90
N ASP A 521 19.52 -36.04 7.20
CA ASP A 521 18.32 -36.35 6.43
C ASP A 521 17.26 -35.22 6.38
N ALA A 522 17.44 -34.15 7.16
CA ALA A 522 16.56 -32.99 7.20
C ALA A 522 16.97 -31.92 6.17
N VAL A 523 16.40 -31.99 4.97
CA VAL A 523 16.80 -31.17 3.81
C VAL A 523 15.64 -30.33 3.30
N ILE A 524 15.88 -29.05 2.98
CA ILE A 524 14.94 -28.20 2.23
C ILE A 524 15.12 -28.48 0.74
N ARG A 525 14.01 -28.74 0.02
CA ARG A 525 13.98 -28.98 -1.43
C ARG A 525 12.74 -28.33 -2.04
N GLY A 526 12.72 -28.30 -3.36
CA GLY A 526 11.53 -27.95 -4.14
C GLY A 526 11.77 -26.72 -5.00
N SER A 527 10.68 -26.29 -5.61
CA SER A 527 10.61 -25.07 -6.40
C SER A 527 9.84 -24.00 -5.64
N GLY A 528 10.00 -22.77 -6.07
CA GLY A 528 9.29 -21.63 -5.52
C GLY A 528 8.91 -20.64 -6.59
N GLN A 529 8.11 -19.66 -6.19
CA GLN A 529 7.81 -18.50 -6.99
C GLN A 529 8.72 -17.35 -6.58
N LEU A 530 9.06 -16.49 -7.53
CA LEU A 530 9.78 -15.25 -7.28
C LEU A 530 9.15 -14.08 -8.02
N SER A 531 9.28 -12.91 -7.41
CA SER A 531 8.86 -11.64 -7.99
C SER A 531 9.87 -10.57 -7.62
N GLY A 532 10.07 -9.61 -8.52
CA GLY A 532 10.94 -8.47 -8.29
C GLY A 532 10.84 -7.41 -9.37
N ALA A 533 11.71 -6.42 -9.27
CA ALA A 533 11.72 -5.27 -10.14
C ALA A 533 13.12 -4.76 -10.45
N PHE A 534 13.21 -4.01 -11.53
CA PHE A 534 14.35 -3.16 -11.86
C PHE A 534 14.18 -1.78 -11.22
N HIS A 535 15.29 -1.26 -10.72
CA HIS A 535 15.37 -0.04 -9.93
C HIS A 535 16.46 0.88 -10.44
N GLY A 536 16.28 2.18 -10.20
CA GLY A 536 17.21 3.21 -10.62
C GLY A 536 17.27 3.44 -12.14
N PRO A 537 18.12 4.38 -12.59
CA PRO A 537 18.25 4.72 -14.00
C PRO A 537 18.75 3.55 -14.83
N GLY A 538 18.17 3.35 -16.01
CA GLY A 538 18.62 2.33 -16.97
C GLY A 538 18.58 0.89 -16.45
N ALA A 539 17.74 0.61 -15.44
CA ALA A 539 17.68 -0.69 -14.76
C ALA A 539 19.02 -1.10 -14.12
N ASN A 540 19.78 -0.15 -13.57
CA ASN A 540 21.11 -0.39 -13.03
C ASN A 540 21.12 -1.21 -11.71
N GLU A 541 19.99 -1.33 -11.03
CA GLU A 541 19.81 -2.18 -9.86
C GLU A 541 18.56 -3.06 -10.02
N LEU A 542 18.53 -4.20 -9.34
CA LEU A 542 17.35 -5.07 -9.27
C LEU A 542 17.19 -5.63 -7.86
N ALA A 543 15.94 -5.85 -7.45
CA ALA A 543 15.64 -6.46 -6.17
C ALA A 543 14.40 -7.33 -6.29
N GLY A 544 14.30 -8.33 -5.42
CA GLY A 544 13.17 -9.25 -5.45
C GLY A 544 13.14 -10.17 -4.25
N HIS A 545 12.14 -11.03 -4.26
CA HIS A 545 11.88 -11.99 -3.21
C HIS A 545 11.45 -13.34 -3.80
N PHE A 546 11.56 -14.39 -3.01
CA PHE A 546 11.11 -15.72 -3.39
C PHE A 546 10.56 -16.48 -2.19
N ILE A 547 9.59 -17.35 -2.44
CA ILE A 547 9.02 -18.27 -1.45
C ILE A 547 8.82 -19.63 -2.13
N ASN A 548 9.24 -20.70 -1.48
CA ASN A 548 8.99 -22.04 -1.97
C ASN A 548 7.50 -22.43 -1.85
N GLU A 549 7.06 -23.41 -2.63
CA GLU A 549 5.62 -23.76 -2.72
C GLU A 549 5.02 -24.21 -1.37
N ASP A 550 5.81 -24.87 -0.53
CA ASP A 550 5.38 -25.29 0.81
C ASP A 550 5.56 -24.18 1.88
N LYS A 551 6.00 -22.99 1.48
CA LYS A 551 6.25 -21.81 2.32
C LYS A 551 7.19 -22.06 3.50
N ARG A 552 8.06 -23.09 3.46
CA ARG A 552 9.07 -23.35 4.51
C ARG A 552 10.43 -22.74 4.22
N PHE A 553 10.64 -22.18 3.04
CA PHE A 553 11.89 -21.51 2.65
C PHE A 553 11.60 -20.33 1.76
N GLY A 554 12.25 -19.20 2.04
CA GLY A 554 12.02 -17.96 1.33
C GLY A 554 13.04 -16.90 1.72
N GLY A 555 13.06 -15.82 0.96
CA GLY A 555 14.07 -14.79 1.15
C GLY A 555 13.96 -13.64 0.16
N VAL A 556 14.91 -12.72 0.29
CA VAL A 556 15.05 -11.52 -0.53
C VAL A 556 16.43 -11.46 -1.15
N PHE A 557 16.54 -10.79 -2.29
CA PHE A 557 17.80 -10.55 -2.98
C PHE A 557 17.82 -9.15 -3.60
N GLY A 558 19.03 -8.64 -3.78
CA GLY A 558 19.29 -7.34 -4.40
C GLY A 558 20.62 -7.40 -5.12
N ALA A 559 20.70 -6.84 -6.32
CA ALA A 559 21.90 -6.88 -7.16
C ALA A 559 22.07 -5.61 -7.99
N LYS A 560 23.33 -5.27 -8.26
CA LYS A 560 23.73 -4.11 -9.05
C LYS A 560 24.35 -4.56 -10.36
N GLN A 561 24.05 -3.84 -11.44
CA GLN A 561 24.58 -4.09 -12.77
C GLN A 561 26.11 -3.97 -12.75
N ARG A 562 26.79 -4.89 -13.42
CA ARG A 562 28.23 -4.80 -13.68
C ARG A 562 28.45 -4.08 -15.00
N ILE A 563 29.30 -3.06 -15.00
CA ILE A 563 29.79 -2.45 -16.23
C ILE A 563 30.93 -3.35 -16.76
N PRO A 564 30.89 -3.84 -18.01
CA PRO A 564 32.02 -4.53 -18.60
C PRO A 564 33.22 -3.59 -18.65
N LEU A 565 34.33 -3.94 -17.99
CA LEU A 565 35.60 -3.26 -18.20
C LEU A 565 36.03 -3.52 -19.64
N LYS A 566 36.10 -2.48 -20.48
CA LYS A 566 36.81 -2.56 -21.76
C LYS A 566 38.28 -2.80 -21.44
N THR A 567 38.76 -4.02 -21.62
CA THR A 567 40.20 -4.32 -21.59
C THR A 567 40.84 -3.48 -22.70
N ALA A 568 41.66 -2.51 -22.33
CA ALA A 568 42.49 -1.78 -23.28
C ALA A 568 43.37 -2.81 -23.99
N ALA A 569 43.13 -3.02 -25.28
CA ALA A 569 44.04 -3.80 -26.11
C ALA A 569 45.40 -3.11 -26.07
N GLU A 570 46.41 -3.79 -25.53
CA GLU A 570 47.81 -3.39 -25.64
C GLU A 570 48.19 -3.31 -27.11
N GLY A 571 48.08 -2.11 -27.68
CA GLY A 571 48.67 -1.79 -28.96
C GLY A 571 50.19 -1.79 -28.82
N ARG A 572 50.84 -2.91 -29.14
CA ARG A 572 52.24 -2.88 -29.57
C ARG A 572 52.28 -2.08 -30.89
N HIS A 573 52.82 -0.87 -30.83
CA HIS A 573 53.27 -0.18 -32.03
C HIS A 573 54.59 -0.80 -32.53
N PRO A 574 54.78 -0.87 -33.86
CA PRO A 574 55.89 -1.56 -34.52
C PRO A 574 57.26 -0.93 -34.29
#